data_AF-D8SPD7-F1
#
_entry.id   AF-D8SPD7-F1
#
_cell.length_a   1.000
_cell.length_b   1.000
_cell.length_c   1.000
_cell.angle_alpha   90.00
_cell.angle_beta   90.00
_cell.angle_gamma   90.00
#
_symmetry.space_group_name_H-M   'P 1'
#
loop_
_entity.id
_entity.type
_entity.pdbx_description
1 polymer ?
#
loop_
_entity_poly.entity_id
_entity_poly.type
_entity_poly.pdbx_seq_one_letter_code
_entity_poly.pdbx_strand_id
1 'polypeptide(L)'
;MDVPDFLPATWGESRLKKPLGPTLALTAEDTILQQLDALQENDRPYPDHGIEVMYRFAAFDPFSRSNYFGRYLDLGQFERFRRIYHHQTYRVLLGHKERRTLSSLRVSEHSLKERIWIQGARPDEEGTFEFTLVQMVGGSWDGYWLTESLIHDGEGLGTIPY
;
A
#
# COMPACT_ATOMS: atom_id res chain seq x y z
N MET A 1 -13.03 -22.92 28.26
CA MET A 1 -14.38 -22.83 27.67
C MET A 1 -14.39 -23.78 26.50
N ASP A 2 -15.17 -24.85 26.60
CA ASP A 2 -15.34 -25.83 25.52
C ASP A 2 -16.01 -25.18 24.31
N VAL A 3 -15.43 -25.39 23.14
CA VAL A 3 -16.00 -24.96 21.86
C VAL A 3 -17.11 -25.96 21.50
N PRO A 4 -18.36 -25.52 21.24
CA PRO A 4 -19.43 -26.43 20.87
C PRO A 4 -19.16 -27.19 19.56
N ASP A 5 -19.44 -28.49 19.55
CA ASP A 5 -19.15 -29.48 18.47
C ASP A 5 -19.72 -29.16 17.07
N PHE A 6 -20.58 -28.16 16.94
CA PHE A 6 -21.17 -27.75 15.67
C PHE A 6 -20.41 -26.62 14.96
N LEU A 7 -19.36 -26.08 15.58
CA LEU A 7 -18.47 -25.10 14.95
C LEU A 7 -17.20 -25.81 14.47
N PRO A 8 -16.77 -25.60 13.20
CA PRO A 8 -15.50 -26.15 12.74
C PRO A 8 -14.37 -25.69 13.67
N ALA A 9 -13.40 -26.56 13.96
CA ALA A 9 -12.26 -26.23 14.83
C ALA A 9 -11.48 -24.97 14.37
N THR A 10 -11.65 -24.57 13.11
CA THR A 10 -11.06 -23.37 12.48
C THR A 10 -11.83 -22.07 12.76
N TRP A 11 -12.97 -22.11 13.48
CA TRP A 11 -13.79 -20.92 13.76
C TRP A 11 -13.07 -19.89 14.65
N GLY A 12 -12.11 -20.34 15.47
CA GLY A 12 -11.24 -19.47 16.25
C GLY A 12 -10.05 -18.88 15.46
N GLU A 13 -9.57 -19.58 14.43
CA GLU A 13 -8.36 -19.21 13.69
C GLU A 13 -8.59 -17.98 12.78
N SER A 14 -9.80 -17.83 12.24
CA SER A 14 -10.18 -16.70 11.39
C SER A 14 -10.28 -15.36 12.14
N ARG A 15 -10.51 -15.40 13.46
CA ARG A 15 -10.59 -14.21 14.34
C ARG A 15 -9.24 -13.76 14.90
N LEU A 16 -8.17 -14.52 14.68
CA LEU A 16 -6.87 -14.28 15.34
C LEU A 16 -5.81 -13.59 14.46
N LYS A 17 -6.01 -13.47 13.15
CA LYS A 17 -5.09 -12.71 12.30
C LYS A 17 -5.60 -11.27 12.16
N LYS A 18 -5.03 -10.37 12.97
CA LYS A 18 -5.21 -8.92 12.80
C LYS A 18 -4.95 -8.58 11.32
N PRO A 19 -5.82 -7.82 10.65
CA PRO A 19 -5.63 -7.44 9.26
C PRO A 19 -4.24 -6.80 9.07
N LEU A 20 -3.56 -7.14 7.98
CA LEU A 20 -2.31 -6.49 7.59
C LEU A 20 -2.55 -4.98 7.48
N GLY A 21 -1.72 -4.20 8.15
CA GLY A 21 -1.88 -2.77 8.28
C GLY A 21 -0.77 -2.15 9.13
N PRO A 22 -0.82 -0.82 9.33
CA PRO A 22 0.17 -0.08 10.08
C PRO A 22 0.23 -0.52 11.55
N THR A 23 1.45 -0.68 12.07
CA THR A 23 1.73 -1.02 13.47
C THR A 23 2.93 -0.24 13.98
N LEU A 24 2.97 0.04 15.29
CA LEU A 24 4.08 0.77 15.95
C LEU A 24 5.44 0.07 15.85
N ALA A 25 5.46 -1.23 15.57
CA ALA A 25 6.69 -2.00 15.48
C ALA A 25 7.38 -1.85 14.11
N LEU A 26 6.68 -1.33 13.10
CA LEU A 26 7.23 -1.19 11.75
C LEU A 26 8.12 0.05 11.67
N THR A 27 9.30 -0.12 11.08
CA THR A 27 10.08 0.98 10.54
C THR A 27 9.46 1.51 9.24
N ALA A 28 9.99 2.61 8.71
CA ALA A 28 9.54 3.13 7.43
C ALA A 28 9.83 2.13 6.29
N GLU A 29 11.03 1.55 6.31
CA GLU A 29 11.48 0.56 5.34
C GLU A 29 10.64 -0.72 5.43
N ASP A 30 10.39 -1.24 6.64
CA ASP A 30 9.53 -2.42 6.84
C ASP A 30 8.08 -2.15 6.38
N THR A 31 7.60 -0.92 6.54
CA THR A 31 6.27 -0.51 6.07
C THR A 31 6.18 -0.59 4.55
N ILE A 32 7.22 -0.18 3.83
CA ILE A 32 7.27 -0.31 2.37
C ILE A 32 7.35 -1.79 1.97
N LEU A 33 8.19 -2.58 2.62
CA LEU A 33 8.33 -4.01 2.34
C LEU A 33 7.02 -4.75 2.54
N GLN A 34 6.31 -4.52 3.65
CA GLN A 34 5.02 -5.16 3.93
C GLN A 34 3.95 -4.81 2.89
N GLN A 35 3.95 -3.55 2.44
CA GLN A 35 3.06 -3.07 1.38
C GLN A 35 3.38 -3.74 0.04
N LEU A 36 4.66 -3.82 -0.33
CA LEU A 36 5.09 -4.49 -1.56
C LEU A 36 4.83 -6.00 -1.49
N ASP A 37 5.04 -6.66 -0.37
CA ASP A 37 4.70 -8.09 -0.18
C ASP A 37 3.20 -8.33 -0.40
N ALA A 38 2.36 -7.45 0.14
CA ALA A 38 0.92 -7.53 -0.07
C ALA A 38 0.53 -7.31 -1.55
N LEU A 39 1.19 -6.41 -2.26
CA LEU A 39 0.97 -6.18 -3.70
C LEU A 39 1.50 -7.33 -4.56
N GLN A 40 2.59 -7.98 -4.16
CA GLN A 40 3.11 -9.18 -4.81
C GLN A 40 2.10 -10.34 -4.74
N GLU A 41 1.38 -10.49 -3.62
CA GLU A 41 0.29 -11.46 -3.47
C GLU A 41 -1.10 -10.79 -3.48
N ASN A 42 -1.33 -9.83 -4.38
CA ASN A 42 -2.50 -8.95 -4.36
C ASN A 42 -3.85 -9.64 -4.15
N ASP A 43 -4.06 -10.81 -4.76
CA ASP A 43 -5.35 -11.52 -4.74
C ASP A 43 -5.46 -12.60 -3.64
N ARG A 44 -4.57 -12.56 -2.63
CA ARG A 44 -4.60 -13.46 -1.48
C ARG A 44 -4.78 -12.68 -0.18
N PRO A 45 -5.74 -13.06 0.69
CA PRO A 45 -6.61 -14.25 0.58
C PRO A 45 -7.86 -14.05 -0.30
N TYR A 46 -8.13 -12.84 -0.79
CA TYR A 46 -9.22 -12.52 -1.70
C TYR A 46 -8.76 -11.46 -2.72
N PRO A 47 -9.51 -11.26 -3.83
CA PRO A 47 -9.12 -10.30 -4.88
C PRO A 47 -8.85 -8.89 -4.33
N ASP A 48 -7.79 -8.26 -4.80
CA ASP A 48 -7.38 -6.89 -4.43
C ASP A 48 -7.10 -6.64 -2.94
N HIS A 49 -6.81 -7.71 -2.18
CA HIS A 49 -6.36 -7.60 -0.80
C HIS A 49 -5.07 -6.78 -0.65
N GLY A 50 -4.12 -6.91 -1.59
CA GLY A 50 -2.90 -6.10 -1.60
C GLY A 50 -3.19 -4.60 -1.68
N ILE A 51 -4.11 -4.21 -2.55
CA ILE A 51 -4.57 -2.82 -2.66
C ILE A 51 -5.31 -2.36 -1.40
N GLU A 52 -6.07 -3.23 -0.75
CA GLU A 52 -6.68 -2.92 0.54
C GLU A 52 -5.64 -2.65 1.63
N VAL A 53 -4.54 -3.43 1.65
CA VAL A 53 -3.41 -3.16 2.55
C VAL A 53 -2.84 -1.76 2.26
N MET A 54 -2.59 -1.42 1.00
CA MET A 54 -2.14 -0.07 0.61
C MET A 54 -3.09 1.02 1.11
N TYR A 55 -4.41 0.80 0.99
CA TYR A 55 -5.42 1.74 1.44
C TYR A 55 -5.37 1.97 2.96
N ARG A 56 -5.12 0.90 3.75
CA ARG A 56 -4.97 0.99 5.22
C ARG A 56 -3.71 1.74 5.65
N PHE A 57 -2.66 1.74 4.84
CA PHE A 57 -1.44 2.49 5.08
C PHE A 57 -1.50 3.94 4.56
N ALA A 58 -2.52 4.32 3.81
CA ALA A 58 -2.55 5.61 3.16
C ALA A 58 -2.79 6.76 4.16
N ALA A 59 -1.88 7.72 4.19
CA ALA A 59 -1.87 8.85 5.12
C ALA A 59 -2.74 10.03 4.64
N PHE A 60 -3.94 9.76 4.14
CA PHE A 60 -4.88 10.81 3.70
C PHE A 60 -6.19 10.78 4.47
N ASP A 61 -6.85 11.93 4.56
CA ASP A 61 -8.21 12.02 5.10
C ASP A 61 -9.23 11.57 4.03
N PRO A 62 -9.99 10.48 4.26
CA PRO A 62 -11.00 9.98 3.32
C PRO A 62 -12.11 10.99 2.98
N PHE A 63 -12.31 12.02 3.78
CA PHE A 63 -13.32 13.06 3.52
C PHE A 63 -12.76 14.22 2.67
N SER A 64 -11.50 14.14 2.26
CA SER A 64 -10.78 15.18 1.52
C SER A 64 -10.15 14.65 0.23
N ARG A 65 -9.76 15.56 -0.66
CA ARG A 65 -8.95 15.20 -1.84
C ARG A 65 -7.50 15.00 -1.42
N SER A 66 -6.87 13.97 -1.94
CA SER A 66 -5.50 13.57 -1.63
C SER A 66 -4.59 13.66 -2.86
N ASN A 67 -3.31 13.95 -2.65
CA ASN A 67 -2.25 13.91 -3.65
C ASN A 67 -1.49 12.57 -3.68
N TYR A 68 -2.06 11.51 -3.11
CA TYR A 68 -1.38 10.21 -2.94
C TYR A 68 -0.72 9.69 -4.23
N PHE A 69 -1.38 9.83 -5.39
CA PHE A 69 -0.84 9.41 -6.69
C PHE A 69 -0.27 10.57 -7.54
N GLY A 70 0.17 11.64 -6.90
CA GLY A 70 0.74 12.84 -7.55
C GLY A 70 -0.30 13.78 -8.19
N ARG A 71 -1.60 13.55 -7.98
CA ARG A 71 -2.71 14.40 -8.45
C ARG A 71 -3.76 14.55 -7.35
N TYR A 72 -4.51 15.64 -7.36
CA TYR A 72 -5.62 15.87 -6.41
C TYR A 72 -6.85 15.02 -6.73
N LEU A 73 -6.97 13.88 -6.07
CA LEU A 73 -8.00 12.87 -6.32
C LEU A 73 -8.90 12.69 -5.10
N ASP A 74 -10.17 12.38 -5.36
CA ASP A 74 -11.06 11.90 -4.32
C ASP A 74 -10.86 10.39 -4.17
N LEU A 75 -10.08 10.02 -3.16
CA LEU A 75 -9.64 8.66 -2.86
C LEU A 75 -10.35 8.05 -1.65
N GLY A 76 -11.28 8.76 -1.01
CA GLY A 76 -11.99 8.28 0.18
C GLY A 76 -12.88 7.07 -0.07
N GLN A 77 -13.24 6.82 -1.33
CA GLN A 77 -13.91 5.59 -1.74
C GLN A 77 -12.87 4.58 -2.20
N PHE A 78 -12.81 3.43 -1.51
CA PHE A 78 -11.88 2.35 -1.83
C PHE A 78 -11.88 1.97 -3.33
N GLU A 79 -13.05 1.93 -3.97
CA GLU A 79 -13.16 1.57 -5.39
C GLU A 79 -12.40 2.56 -6.31
N ARG A 80 -12.36 3.86 -5.96
CA ARG A 80 -11.59 4.85 -6.73
C ARG A 80 -10.09 4.65 -6.57
N PHE A 81 -9.65 4.38 -5.34
CA PHE A 81 -8.26 4.04 -5.04
C PHE A 81 -7.83 2.76 -5.78
N ARG A 82 -8.68 1.72 -5.74
CA ARG A 82 -8.52 0.45 -6.44
C ARG A 82 -8.41 0.60 -7.95
N ARG A 83 -9.27 1.41 -8.57
CA ARG A 83 -9.26 1.65 -10.02
C ARG A 83 -7.91 2.19 -10.52
N ILE A 84 -7.18 2.95 -9.70
CA ILE A 84 -5.87 3.51 -10.07
C ILE A 84 -4.81 2.41 -10.16
N TYR A 85 -4.80 1.46 -9.22
CA TYR A 85 -3.87 0.32 -9.28
C TYR A 85 -4.10 -0.57 -10.50
N HIS A 86 -5.33 -0.71 -10.97
CA HIS A 86 -5.63 -1.45 -12.20
C HIS A 86 -5.31 -0.67 -13.49
N HIS A 87 -4.94 0.62 -13.39
CA HIS A 87 -4.51 1.41 -14.54
C HIS A 87 -3.10 1.01 -15.00
N GLN A 88 -2.79 1.21 -16.29
CA GLN A 88 -1.51 0.81 -16.91
C GLN A 88 -0.27 1.30 -16.15
N THR A 89 -0.35 2.45 -15.49
CA THR A 89 0.77 3.06 -14.75
C THR A 89 1.12 2.31 -13.47
N TYR A 90 0.12 1.81 -12.74
CA TYR A 90 0.32 1.22 -11.40
C TYR A 90 0.12 -0.30 -11.39
N ARG A 91 -0.48 -0.89 -12.43
CA ARG A 91 -0.74 -2.34 -12.49
C ARG A 91 0.51 -3.20 -12.41
N VAL A 92 1.67 -2.65 -12.79
CA VAL A 92 2.99 -3.30 -12.67
C VAL A 92 3.32 -3.69 -11.23
N LEU A 93 2.74 -3.01 -10.24
CA LEU A 93 2.88 -3.34 -8.81
C LEU A 93 2.14 -4.63 -8.44
N LEU A 94 1.07 -4.96 -9.14
CA LEU A 94 0.19 -6.09 -8.82
C LEU A 94 0.80 -7.39 -9.32
N GLY A 95 1.08 -8.33 -8.42
CA GLY A 95 1.67 -9.61 -8.79
C GLY A 95 3.11 -9.50 -9.31
N HIS A 96 3.85 -8.46 -8.89
CA HIS A 96 5.21 -8.22 -9.36
C HIS A 96 6.15 -9.39 -9.02
N LYS A 97 7.12 -9.63 -9.90
CA LYS A 97 8.09 -10.72 -9.79
C LYS A 97 9.31 -10.32 -8.99
N GLU A 98 9.79 -9.11 -9.23
CA GLU A 98 11.00 -8.59 -8.62
C GLU A 98 10.81 -7.13 -8.22
N ARG A 99 11.52 -6.74 -7.17
CA ARG A 99 11.60 -5.36 -6.68
C ARG A 99 13.04 -5.06 -6.28
N ARG A 100 13.49 -3.84 -6.53
CA ARG A 100 14.82 -3.37 -6.15
C ARG A 100 14.78 -1.93 -5.68
N THR A 101 15.22 -1.69 -4.45
CA THR A 101 15.45 -0.35 -3.95
C THR A 101 16.59 0.29 -4.73
N LEU A 102 16.30 1.40 -5.42
CA LEU A 102 17.28 2.18 -6.18
C LEU A 102 17.93 3.24 -5.29
N SER A 103 17.13 3.89 -4.44
CA SER A 103 17.61 4.91 -3.50
C SER A 103 16.68 5.04 -2.30
N SER A 104 17.24 5.39 -1.15
CA SER A 104 16.50 5.74 0.07
C SER A 104 17.02 7.08 0.60
N LEU A 105 16.11 7.99 0.89
CA LEU A 105 16.39 9.36 1.32
C LEU A 105 15.52 9.71 2.52
N ARG A 106 16.16 9.94 3.66
CA ARG A 106 15.48 10.46 4.85
C ARG A 106 15.37 11.99 4.75
N VAL A 107 14.17 12.47 4.41
CA VAL A 107 13.89 13.90 4.20
C VAL A 107 13.89 14.65 5.53
N SER A 108 13.33 14.02 6.57
CA SER A 108 13.33 14.54 7.94
C SER A 108 13.30 13.38 8.96
N GLU A 109 13.30 13.68 10.25
CA GLU A 109 13.18 12.65 11.30
C GLU A 109 11.93 11.76 11.12
N HIS A 110 10.84 12.37 10.67
CA HIS A 110 9.52 11.75 10.50
C HIS A 110 9.12 11.56 9.03
N SER A 111 10.06 11.63 8.08
CA SER A 111 9.75 11.44 6.66
C SER A 111 10.86 10.70 5.91
N LEU A 112 10.46 9.68 5.16
CA LEU A 112 11.32 8.86 4.32
C LEU A 112 10.81 8.85 2.88
N LYS A 113 11.72 8.98 1.92
CA LYS A 113 11.45 8.77 0.50
C LYS A 113 12.27 7.61 -0.02
N GLU A 114 11.62 6.62 -0.60
CA GLU A 114 12.30 5.50 -1.24
C GLU A 114 11.88 5.35 -2.68
N ARG A 115 12.88 5.13 -3.53
CA ARG A 115 12.70 4.91 -4.96
C ARG A 115 12.93 3.44 -5.25
N ILE A 116 11.94 2.78 -5.84
CA ILE A 116 11.90 1.34 -6.01
C ILE A 116 11.58 1.03 -7.45
N TRP A 117 12.46 0.27 -8.09
CA TRP A 117 12.21 -0.35 -9.38
C TRP A 117 11.44 -1.65 -9.17
N ILE A 118 10.43 -1.89 -10.01
CA ILE A 118 9.53 -3.02 -9.94
C ILE A 118 9.45 -3.68 -11.31
N GLN A 119 9.57 -5.00 -11.33
CA GLN A 119 9.30 -5.84 -12.49
C GLN A 119 7.94 -6.52 -12.32
N GLY A 120 7.01 -6.22 -13.21
CA GLY A 120 5.65 -6.74 -13.23
C GLY A 120 5.56 -8.22 -13.62
N ALA A 121 4.34 -8.73 -13.60
CA ALA A 121 4.06 -10.11 -13.98
C ALA A 121 4.23 -10.36 -15.49
N ARG A 122 3.95 -9.35 -16.32
CA ARG A 122 3.98 -9.47 -17.79
C ARG A 122 5.41 -9.27 -18.34
N PRO A 123 5.74 -9.84 -19.51
CA PRO A 123 6.99 -9.53 -20.19
C PRO A 123 7.13 -8.02 -20.45
N ASP A 124 8.34 -7.49 -20.25
CA ASP A 124 8.71 -6.08 -20.49
C ASP A 124 7.86 -5.05 -19.71
N GLU A 125 7.16 -5.49 -18.66
CA GLU A 125 6.41 -4.62 -17.77
C GLU A 125 7.27 -4.27 -16.56
N GLU A 126 7.80 -3.06 -16.54
CA GLU A 126 8.60 -2.52 -15.43
C GLU A 126 8.21 -1.08 -15.14
N GLY A 127 8.47 -0.63 -13.92
CA GLY A 127 8.18 0.74 -13.49
C GLY A 127 9.03 1.12 -12.29
N THR A 128 9.33 2.41 -12.16
CA THR A 128 10.01 2.94 -10.97
C THR A 128 9.05 3.83 -10.21
N PHE A 129 8.98 3.61 -8.90
CA PHE A 129 8.04 4.27 -8.01
C PHE A 129 8.77 4.94 -6.85
N GLU A 130 8.39 6.17 -6.56
CA GLU A 130 8.76 6.88 -5.33
C GLU A 130 7.66 6.70 -4.29
N PHE A 131 8.01 6.03 -3.19
CA PHE A 131 7.23 5.97 -1.97
C PHE A 131 7.66 7.12 -1.05
N THR A 132 6.71 7.96 -0.63
CA THR A 132 6.94 8.92 0.45
C THR A 132 6.17 8.47 1.67
N LEU A 133 6.88 8.21 2.76
CA LEU A 133 6.33 7.83 4.05
C LEU A 133 6.46 8.98 5.04
N VAL A 134 5.49 9.05 5.94
CA VAL A 134 5.45 9.98 7.06
C VAL A 134 5.17 9.22 8.35
N GLN A 135 5.88 9.58 9.42
CA GLN A 135 5.56 9.14 10.76
C GLN A 135 4.58 10.12 11.38
N MET A 136 3.43 9.62 11.79
CA MET A 136 2.41 10.43 12.44
C MET A 136 2.89 10.88 13.82
N VAL A 137 2.67 12.17 14.13
CA VAL A 137 3.02 12.77 15.42
C VAL A 137 1.75 13.27 16.09
N GLY A 138 1.43 12.70 17.26
CA GLY A 138 0.23 12.98 18.02
C GLY A 138 -1.04 12.28 17.51
N GLY A 139 -2.08 12.29 18.35
CA GLY A 139 -3.36 11.63 18.07
C GLY A 139 -3.31 10.11 18.25
N SER A 140 -4.31 9.40 17.72
CA SER A 140 -4.45 7.94 17.86
C SER A 140 -3.45 7.13 17.02
N TRP A 141 -2.75 7.79 16.10
CA TRP A 141 -1.78 7.21 15.17
C TRP A 141 -0.34 7.61 15.50
N ASP A 142 -0.10 8.22 16.66
CA ASP A 142 1.24 8.68 17.06
C ASP A 142 2.28 7.55 16.96
N GLY A 143 3.39 7.82 16.27
CA GLY A 143 4.49 6.89 16.06
C GLY A 143 4.33 5.92 14.87
N TYR A 144 3.16 5.84 14.24
CA TYR A 144 2.93 4.95 13.11
C TYR A 144 3.49 5.54 11.81
N TRP A 145 4.12 4.69 10.99
CA TRP A 145 4.51 5.04 9.63
C TRP A 145 3.36 4.76 8.66
N LEU A 146 3.04 5.75 7.84
CA LEU A 146 2.00 5.71 6.82
C LEU A 146 2.57 6.21 5.48
N THR A 147 1.96 5.79 4.38
CA THR A 147 2.33 6.21 3.03
C THR A 147 1.60 7.51 2.69
N GLU A 148 2.35 8.61 2.58
CA GLU A 148 1.81 9.90 2.15
C GLU A 148 1.54 9.90 0.64
N SER A 149 2.48 9.36 -0.15
CA SER A 149 2.31 9.26 -1.59
C SER A 149 3.07 8.08 -2.20
N LEU A 150 2.55 7.63 -3.35
CA LEU A 150 3.14 6.65 -4.24
C LEU A 150 3.08 7.20 -5.66
N ILE A 151 4.23 7.59 -6.20
CA ILE A 151 4.34 8.30 -7.47
C ILE A 151 5.17 7.46 -8.44
N HIS A 152 4.69 7.29 -9.67
CA HIS A 152 5.50 6.70 -10.74
C HIS A 152 6.45 7.75 -11.33
N ASP A 153 7.74 7.42 -11.50
CA ASP A 153 8.78 8.35 -11.96
C ASP A 153 8.70 8.73 -13.45
N GLY A 154 7.97 7.97 -14.27
CA GLY A 154 7.71 8.34 -15.67
C GLY A 154 6.83 9.58 -15.79
N GLU A 155 6.46 9.98 -17.02
CA GLU A 155 5.48 11.07 -17.18
C GLU A 155 4.24 10.80 -16.31
N GLY A 156 4.02 11.69 -15.33
CA GLY A 156 2.93 11.58 -14.38
C GLY A 156 1.59 11.45 -15.10
N LEU A 157 0.65 10.72 -14.49
CA LEU A 157 -0.74 10.41 -14.87
C LEU A 157 -1.43 11.35 -15.89
N GLY A 158 -0.90 11.48 -17.12
CA GLY A 158 -1.31 12.52 -18.08
C GLY A 158 -2.66 12.25 -18.73
N THR A 159 -3.16 11.02 -18.65
CA THR A 159 -4.33 10.59 -19.43
C THR A 159 -5.10 9.45 -18.77
N ILE A 160 -5.54 9.61 -17.52
CA ILE A 160 -6.64 8.79 -16.98
C ILE A 160 -7.94 9.57 -17.18
N PRO A 161 -8.86 9.14 -18.07
CA PRO A 161 -10.21 9.66 -18.08
C PRO A 161 -10.94 9.17 -16.82
N TYR A 162 -11.47 10.11 -16.03
CA TYR A 162 -12.35 9.83 -14.89
C TYR A 162 -13.65 9.16 -15.37
#